data_AF-W5YMP1-F1
#
_entry.id   AF-W5YMP1-F1
#
_cell.length_a   1.000
_cell.length_b   1.000
_cell.length_c   1.000
_cell.angle_alpha   90.00
_cell.angle_beta   90.00
_cell.angle_gamma   90.00
#
_symmetry.space_group_name_H-M   'P 1'
#
loop_
_entity.id
_entity.type
_entity.pdbx_description
1 polymer ?
#
loop_
_entity_poly.entity_id
_entity_poly.type
_entity_poly.pdbx_seq_one_letter_code
_entity_poly.pdbx_strand_id
1 'polypeptide(L)'
;MKHITSGRIAGALIAAAFFTSPMAMASDHGDHHRGKHDIAEMCENMREGKGRFNDEKRQEKLDEHRNEIANRLKLTAEQREIWDDIHEERREKRRARMEKWQEKMEKRCERMENRTSGQ
;
A
#
# COMPACT_ATOMS: atom_id res chain seq x y z
N MET A 1 28.67 16.18 23.70
CA MET A 1 27.98 14.88 23.83
C MET A 1 27.01 14.98 24.99
N LYS A 2 25.70 14.98 24.72
CA LYS A 2 24.65 14.98 25.75
C LYS A 2 24.03 13.59 25.75
N HIS A 3 24.30 12.82 26.81
CA HIS A 3 23.70 11.52 27.04
C HIS A 3 22.22 11.70 27.32
N ILE A 4 21.36 11.23 26.41
CA ILE A 4 19.94 11.04 26.68
C ILE A 4 19.83 9.72 27.43
N THR A 5 19.86 9.81 28.76
CA THR A 5 19.43 8.76 29.66
C THR A 5 17.92 8.62 29.56
N SER A 6 17.43 7.86 28.58
CA SER A 6 16.04 7.39 28.60
C SER A 6 15.96 6.17 29.51
N GLY A 7 15.35 6.39 30.68
CA GLY A 7 15.14 5.39 31.72
C GLY A 7 14.32 4.20 31.20
N ARG A 8 14.76 3.02 31.62
CA ARG A 8 14.11 1.72 31.45
C ARG A 8 12.72 1.71 32.11
N ILE A 9 11.78 0.96 31.55
CA ILE A 9 10.81 0.02 32.18
C ILE A 9 10.15 -0.71 30.99
N ALA A 10 10.53 -1.95 30.67
CA ALA A 10 10.04 -3.20 31.25
C ALA A 10 8.53 -3.39 31.05
N GLY A 11 8.16 -4.29 30.12
CA GLY A 11 6.77 -4.65 29.88
C GLY A 11 6.62 -5.66 28.74
N ALA A 12 7.15 -6.86 28.95
CA ALA A 12 6.86 -8.03 28.11
C ALA A 12 5.35 -8.37 28.15
N LEU A 13 4.89 -9.08 27.10
CA LEU A 13 3.64 -9.86 26.97
C LEU A 13 2.43 -9.17 26.31
N ILE A 14 2.44 -9.08 24.97
CA ILE A 14 1.21 -9.26 24.18
C ILE A 14 1.51 -10.22 23.02
N ALA A 15 1.88 -11.47 23.34
CA ALA A 15 2.09 -12.52 22.34
C ALA A 15 0.97 -13.58 22.30
N ALA A 16 -0.03 -13.49 23.19
CA ALA A 16 -0.99 -14.57 23.39
C ALA A 16 -2.33 -14.43 22.61
N ALA A 17 -2.64 -13.27 22.03
CA ALA A 17 -3.96 -13.04 21.41
C ALA A 17 -4.06 -13.42 19.92
N PHE A 18 -2.95 -13.75 19.25
CA PHE A 18 -2.95 -14.05 17.81
C PHE A 18 -3.09 -15.55 17.47
N PHE A 19 -3.04 -16.45 18.45
CA PHE A 19 -3.00 -17.91 18.19
C PHE A 19 -4.36 -18.62 18.20
N THR A 20 -5.48 -17.93 18.50
CA THR A 20 -6.81 -18.57 18.57
C THR A 20 -7.70 -18.31 17.36
N SER A 21 -7.20 -17.64 16.31
CA SER A 21 -7.99 -17.48 15.09
C SER A 21 -7.93 -18.75 14.24
N PRO A 22 -9.08 -19.36 13.87
CA PRO A 22 -9.12 -20.50 12.97
C PRO A 22 -8.38 -20.17 11.67
N MET A 23 -7.38 -20.98 11.34
CA MET A 23 -6.78 -21.07 10.01
C MET A 23 -7.80 -21.69 9.05
N ALA A 24 -8.85 -20.94 8.73
CA ALA A 24 -9.82 -21.25 7.69
C ALA A 24 -9.78 -20.11 6.66
N MET A 25 -8.61 -19.88 6.08
CA MET A 25 -8.48 -19.16 4.80
C MET A 25 -8.14 -20.16 3.70
N ALA A 26 -8.95 -21.21 3.57
CA ALA A 26 -9.18 -21.82 2.27
C ALA A 26 -10.25 -20.98 1.58
N SER A 27 -9.91 -19.74 1.22
CA SER A 27 -10.73 -18.99 0.29
C SER A 27 -10.52 -19.65 -1.06
N ASP A 28 -11.55 -20.38 -1.48
CA ASP A 28 -11.87 -20.72 -2.85
C ASP A 28 -11.28 -19.67 -3.80
N HIS A 29 -10.13 -19.99 -4.40
CA HIS A 29 -9.52 -19.17 -5.44
C HIS A 29 -10.34 -19.41 -6.70
N GLY A 30 -11.54 -18.83 -6.74
CA GLY A 30 -12.27 -18.64 -7.97
C GLY A 30 -11.32 -18.01 -8.98
N ASP A 31 -11.31 -18.56 -10.19
CA ASP A 31 -10.46 -18.14 -11.30
C ASP A 31 -10.86 -16.70 -11.69
N HIS A 32 -10.34 -15.74 -10.93
CA HIS A 32 -10.44 -14.33 -11.26
C HIS A 32 -9.48 -14.10 -12.40
N HIS A 33 -9.93 -14.46 -13.61
CA HIS A 33 -9.38 -13.96 -14.85
C HIS A 33 -9.43 -12.43 -14.76
N ARG A 34 -8.35 -11.83 -14.25
CA ARG A 34 -8.11 -10.41 -14.41
C ARG A 34 -8.04 -10.20 -15.91
N GLY A 35 -9.12 -9.64 -16.46
CA GLY A 35 -9.23 -9.35 -17.88
C GLY A 35 -7.95 -8.69 -18.36
N LYS A 36 -7.54 -9.04 -19.58
CA LYS A 36 -6.35 -8.50 -20.23
C LYS A 36 -6.52 -6.98 -20.30
N HIS A 37 -5.89 -6.25 -19.38
CA HIS A 37 -5.99 -4.79 -19.34
C HIS A 37 -5.46 -4.23 -20.66
N ASP A 38 -6.24 -3.37 -21.31
CA ASP A 38 -5.81 -2.69 -22.51
C ASP A 38 -4.60 -1.80 -22.17
N ILE A 39 -3.49 -2.07 -22.83
CA ILE A 39 -2.24 -1.35 -22.58
C ILE A 39 -2.37 0.09 -23.07
N ALA A 40 -3.09 0.35 -24.16
CA ALA A 40 -3.30 1.70 -24.67
C ALA A 40 -4.08 2.55 -23.66
N GLU A 41 -5.20 2.02 -23.14
CA GLU A 41 -6.00 2.67 -22.09
C GLU A 41 -5.16 2.91 -20.82
N MET A 42 -4.29 1.97 -20.45
CA MET A 42 -3.40 2.17 -19.29
C MET A 42 -2.35 3.27 -19.54
N CYS A 43 -1.81 3.39 -20.76
CA CYS A 43 -0.87 4.46 -21.12
C CYS A 43 -1.54 5.84 -21.09
N GLU A 44 -2.77 5.94 -21.58
CA GLU A 44 -3.57 7.17 -21.49
C GLU A 44 -3.86 7.54 -20.04
N ASN A 45 -4.32 6.58 -19.23
CA ASN A 45 -4.56 6.80 -17.81
C ASN A 45 -3.29 7.21 -17.05
N MET A 46 -2.12 6.70 -17.44
CA MET A 46 -0.84 7.10 -16.86
C MET A 46 -0.52 8.56 -17.21
N ARG A 47 -0.62 8.92 -18.49
CA ARG A 47 -0.36 10.28 -18.99
C ARG A 47 -1.29 11.31 -18.35
N GLU A 48 -2.55 10.93 -18.12
CA GLU A 48 -3.58 11.79 -17.55
C GLU A 48 -3.65 11.73 -16.01
N GLY A 49 -2.81 10.91 -15.36
CA GLY A 49 -2.82 10.74 -13.90
C GLY A 49 -4.14 10.19 -13.35
N LYS A 50 -4.83 9.34 -14.10
CA LYS A 50 -6.16 8.81 -13.77
C LYS A 50 -6.10 7.42 -13.12
N GLY A 51 -7.19 7.05 -12.46
CA GLY A 51 -7.39 5.72 -11.90
C GLY A 51 -6.32 5.33 -10.89
N ARG A 52 -5.51 4.31 -11.23
CA ARG A 52 -4.45 3.79 -10.34
C ARG A 52 -3.23 4.70 -10.24
N PHE A 53 -3.11 5.68 -11.14
CA PHE A 53 -2.03 6.67 -11.18
C PHE A 53 -2.39 7.97 -10.44
N ASN A 54 -3.64 8.13 -9.99
CA ASN A 54 -4.02 9.26 -9.14
C ASN A 54 -3.62 8.98 -7.69
N ASP A 55 -2.43 9.44 -7.32
CA ASP A 55 -1.87 9.16 -5.99
C ASP A 55 -2.54 9.98 -4.87
N GLU A 56 -2.85 11.25 -5.10
CA GLU A 56 -3.39 12.14 -4.04
C GLU A 56 -4.76 11.67 -3.52
N LYS A 57 -5.73 11.48 -4.42
CA LYS A 57 -7.08 11.02 -4.06
C LYS A 57 -7.05 9.64 -3.40
N ARG A 58 -6.06 8.83 -3.76
CA ARG A 58 -5.89 7.49 -3.20
C ARG A 58 -5.26 7.54 -1.81
N GLN A 59 -4.29 8.43 -1.58
CA GLN A 59 -3.68 8.63 -0.27
C GLN A 59 -4.70 9.16 0.73
N GLU A 60 -5.51 10.15 0.34
CA GLU A 60 -6.55 10.73 1.19
C GLU A 60 -7.55 9.66 1.67
N LYS A 61 -8.07 8.84 0.75
CA LYS A 61 -8.96 7.72 1.12
C LYS A 61 -8.32 6.69 2.04
N LEU A 62 -7.02 6.45 1.88
CA LEU A 62 -6.30 5.51 2.73
C LEU A 62 -6.10 6.09 4.13
N ASP A 63 -5.81 7.38 4.24
CA ASP A 63 -5.64 8.06 5.52
C ASP A 63 -6.95 8.20 6.28
N GLU A 64 -8.05 8.49 5.59
CA GLU A 64 -9.39 8.46 6.17
C GLU A 64 -9.71 7.06 6.72
N HIS A 65 -9.48 6.02 5.92
CA HIS A 65 -9.74 4.65 6.33
C HIS A 65 -8.83 4.20 7.49
N ARG A 66 -7.57 4.64 7.53
CA ARG A 66 -6.65 4.35 8.65
C ARG A 66 -7.17 4.95 9.95
N ASN A 67 -7.64 6.20 9.91
CA ASN A 67 -8.22 6.87 11.06
C ASN A 67 -9.53 6.21 11.52
N GLU A 68 -10.38 5.79 10.58
CA GLU A 68 -11.60 5.02 10.86
C GLU A 68 -11.27 3.74 11.63
N ILE A 69 -10.27 2.97 11.18
CA ILE A 69 -9.85 1.72 11.84
C ILE A 69 -9.26 1.98 13.23
N ALA A 70 -8.40 2.99 13.38
CA ALA A 70 -7.84 3.35 14.68
C ALA A 70 -8.94 3.75 15.70
N ASN A 71 -9.98 4.45 15.23
CA ASN A 71 -11.15 4.80 16.03
C ASN A 71 -11.98 3.56 16.39
N ARG A 72 -12.25 2.68 15.44
CA ARG A 72 -13.01 1.44 15.65
C ARG A 72 -12.32 0.50 16.64
N LEU A 73 -11.00 0.41 16.57
CA LEU A 73 -10.18 -0.36 17.50
C LEU A 73 -9.99 0.35 18.85
N LYS A 74 -10.43 1.61 18.99
CA LYS A 74 -10.28 2.45 20.18
C LYS A 74 -8.83 2.49 20.68
N LEU A 75 -7.89 2.64 19.75
CA LEU A 75 -6.46 2.66 20.07
C LEU A 75 -6.13 3.84 20.99
N THR A 76 -5.32 3.58 22.01
CA THR A 76 -4.75 4.60 22.89
C THR A 76 -3.78 5.50 22.13
N ALA A 77 -3.35 6.61 22.75
CA ALA A 77 -2.37 7.51 22.14
C ALA A 77 -1.05 6.79 21.77
N GLU A 78 -0.50 5.99 22.68
CA GLU A 78 0.74 5.22 22.43
C GLU A 78 0.55 4.16 21.34
N GLN A 79 -0.62 3.49 21.29
CA GLN A 79 -0.91 2.52 20.24
C GLN A 79 -1.12 3.19 18.88
N ARG A 80 -1.59 4.44 18.86
CA ARG A 80 -1.73 5.23 17.63
C ARG A 80 -0.39 5.65 17.07
N GLU A 81 0.57 6.01 17.92
CA GLU A 81 1.94 6.30 17.48
C GLU A 81 2.56 5.08 16.75
N ILE A 82 2.48 3.90 17.36
CA ILE A 82 2.94 2.65 16.72
C ILE A 82 2.14 2.34 15.44
N TRP A 83 0.84 2.61 15.44
CA TRP A 83 -0.01 2.42 14.27
C TRP A 83 0.40 3.33 13.12
N ASP A 84 0.73 4.59 13.40
CA ASP A 84 1.16 5.58 12.42
C ASP A 84 2.52 5.20 11.84
N ASP A 85 3.48 4.75 12.67
CA ASP A 85 4.79 4.25 12.24
C ASP A 85 4.65 3.08 11.24
N ILE A 86 3.81 2.09 11.56
CA ILE A 86 3.54 0.94 10.66
C ILE A 86 2.96 1.42 9.33
N HIS A 87 2.10 2.45 9.35
CA HIS A 87 1.45 2.98 8.17
C HIS A 87 2.37 3.85 7.31
N GLU A 88 3.32 4.55 7.93
CA GLU A 88 4.39 5.28 7.26
C GLU A 88 5.34 4.30 6.55
N GLU A 89 5.83 3.26 7.23
CA GLU A 89 6.69 2.23 6.62
C GLU A 89 6.00 1.57 5.41
N ARG A 90 4.71 1.27 5.54
CA ARG A 90 3.89 0.73 4.43
C ARG A 90 3.72 1.72 3.28
N ARG A 91 3.63 3.03 3.57
CA ARG A 91 3.50 4.08 2.55
C ARG A 91 4.78 4.16 1.74
N GLU A 92 5.95 4.16 2.38
CA GLU A 92 7.24 4.17 1.69
C GLU A 92 7.42 2.93 0.80
N LYS A 93 7.17 1.74 1.35
CA LYS A 93 7.22 0.48 0.58
C LYS A 93 6.27 0.49 -0.61
N ARG A 94 5.09 1.10 -0.46
CA ARG A 94 4.13 1.24 -1.56
C ARG A 94 4.65 2.22 -2.62
N ARG A 95 5.20 3.37 -2.22
CA ARG A 95 5.76 4.36 -3.15
C ARG A 95 6.86 3.74 -4.00
N ALA A 96 7.82 3.05 -3.40
CA ALA A 96 8.88 2.36 -4.12
C ALA A 96 8.37 1.28 -5.10
N ARG A 97 7.27 0.59 -4.77
CA ARG A 97 6.62 -0.36 -5.68
C ARG A 97 5.89 0.33 -6.83
N MET A 98 5.24 1.46 -6.56
CA MET A 98 4.54 2.25 -7.57
C MET A 98 5.51 2.86 -8.57
N GLU A 99 6.64 3.41 -8.12
CA GLU A 99 7.72 3.94 -8.98
C GLU A 99 8.25 2.85 -9.93
N LYS A 100 8.63 1.69 -9.39
CA LYS A 100 9.08 0.53 -10.21
C LYS A 100 8.01 0.03 -11.17
N TRP A 101 6.74 0.19 -10.82
CA TRP A 101 5.64 -0.21 -11.67
C TRP A 101 5.37 0.82 -12.77
N GLN A 102 5.44 2.12 -12.47
CA GLN A 102 5.36 3.21 -13.44
C GLN A 102 6.48 3.10 -14.48
N GLU A 103 7.73 2.88 -14.07
CA GLU A 103 8.86 2.71 -15.01
C GLU A 103 8.64 1.52 -15.97
N LYS A 104 8.07 0.41 -15.47
CA LYS A 104 7.71 -0.74 -16.31
C LYS A 104 6.56 -0.42 -17.27
N MET A 105 5.64 0.45 -16.87
CA MET A 105 4.54 0.89 -17.70
C MET A 105 5.01 1.84 -18.79
N GLU A 106 5.88 2.81 -18.48
CA GLU A 106 6.52 3.67 -19.47
C GLU A 106 7.20 2.86 -20.57
N LYS A 107 8.06 1.90 -20.20
CA LYS A 107 8.71 0.98 -21.16
C LYS A 107 7.72 0.17 -22.01
N ARG A 108 6.54 -0.14 -21.47
CA ARG A 108 5.47 -0.85 -22.22
C ARG A 108 4.77 0.09 -23.19
N CYS A 109 4.51 1.33 -22.78
CA CYS A 109 3.93 2.36 -23.62
C CYS A 109 4.86 2.72 -24.79
N GLU A 110 6.15 2.96 -24.52
CA GLU A 110 7.17 3.20 -25.56
C GLU A 110 7.25 2.04 -26.56
N ARG A 111 7.22 0.80 -26.08
CA ARG A 111 7.23 -0.38 -26.96
C ARG A 111 5.98 -0.44 -27.86
N MET A 112 4.82 -0.03 -27.36
CA MET A 112 3.58 0.02 -28.12
C MET A 112 3.63 1.12 -29.19
N GLU A 113 4.11 2.32 -28.82
CA GLU A 113 4.30 3.44 -29.75
C GLU A 113 5.28 3.09 -30.87
N ASN A 114 6.42 2.47 -30.54
CA ASN A 114 7.39 2.00 -31.53
C ASN A 114 6.85 0.90 -32.46
N ARG A 115 5.91 0.07 -31.99
CA ARG A 115 5.27 -0.97 -32.81
C ARG A 115 4.21 -0.40 -33.76
N THR A 116 3.54 0.68 -33.37
CA THR A 116 2.50 1.33 -34.16
C THR A 116 3.04 2.37 -35.13
N SER A 117 4.22 2.94 -34.87
CA SER A 117 4.93 3.86 -35.77
C SER A 117 5.84 3.19 -36.82
N GLY A 118 6.12 1.89 -36.67
CA GLY A 118 6.87 1.08 -37.63
C GLY A 118 6.00 0.32 -38.66
N GLN A 119 4.69 0.58 -38.67
CA GLN A 119 3.74 0.13 -39.70
C GLN A 119 3.30 1.34 -40.53
#